data_AF-A0A9W9WEB6-F1
#
_entry.id   AF-A0A9W9WEB6-F1
#
_cell.length_a   1.000
_cell.length_b   1.000
_cell.length_c   1.000
_cell.angle_alpha   90.00
_cell.angle_beta   90.00
_cell.angle_gamma   90.00
#
_symmetry.space_group_name_H-M   'P 1'
#
loop_
_entity.id
_entity.type
_entity.pdbx_description
1 polymer ?
#
loop_
_entity_poly.entity_id
_entity_poly.type
_entity_poly.pdbx_seq_one_letter_code
_entity_poly.pdbx_strand_id
1 'polypeptide(L)'
;MHPSLGTDFAAIGPVMSGGYPPYNSLAYHDKCTGETEIYFPGRTHLVQGPVFIPREGSTEEGDGYLMALVNNYRTLSSELHLLDCRDSTKARAITMLPLRLRAGLHGNWFDNN
;
A
#
# COMPACT_ATOMS: atom_id res chain seq x y z
N MET A 1 0.70 6.39 -10.03
CA MET A 1 -0.46 5.61 -10.50
C MET A 1 -0.01 4.71 -11.64
N HIS A 2 -0.36 3.44 -11.62
CA HIS A 2 -0.11 2.50 -12.72
C HIS A 2 -1.39 2.38 -13.57
N PRO A 3 -1.47 3.01 -14.75
CA PRO A 3 -2.73 3.18 -15.49
C PRO A 3 -3.31 1.87 -16.01
N SER A 4 -2.48 0.88 -16.33
CA SER A 4 -2.95 -0.41 -16.88
C SER A 4 -3.61 -1.35 -15.86
N LEU A 5 -3.54 -1.07 -14.55
CA LEU A 5 -4.14 -1.93 -13.52
C LEU A 5 -5.67 -1.76 -13.41
N GLY A 6 -6.24 -0.77 -14.10
CA GLY A 6 -7.69 -0.64 -14.27
C GLY A 6 -8.42 -0.13 -13.03
N THR A 7 -7.93 0.94 -12.40
CA THR A 7 -8.68 1.65 -11.36
C THR A 7 -10.07 2.05 -11.86
N ASP A 8 -11.11 1.73 -11.08
CA ASP A 8 -12.51 2.01 -11.41
C ASP A 8 -12.90 3.42 -10.95
N PHE A 9 -12.43 4.43 -11.70
CA PHE A 9 -12.74 5.83 -11.40
C PHE A 9 -14.22 6.18 -11.50
N ALA A 10 -14.99 5.44 -12.31
CA ALA A 10 -16.44 5.63 -12.39
C ALA A 10 -17.10 5.28 -11.05
N ALA A 11 -16.67 4.18 -10.41
CA ALA A 11 -17.17 3.78 -9.10
C ALA A 11 -16.65 4.66 -7.96
N ILE A 12 -15.34 4.95 -7.93
CA ILE A 12 -14.72 5.58 -6.75
C ILE A 12 -14.68 7.12 -6.81
N GLY A 13 -14.69 7.71 -8.00
CA GLY A 13 -14.54 9.15 -8.21
C GLY A 13 -15.54 10.02 -7.42
N PRO A 14 -16.85 9.71 -7.41
CA PRO A 14 -17.84 10.48 -6.65
C PRO A 14 -17.63 10.46 -5.13
N VAL A 15 -16.99 9.40 -4.60
CA VAL A 15 -16.84 9.18 -3.15
C VAL A 15 -15.42 9.39 -2.65
N MET A 16 -14.44 9.58 -3.55
CA MET A 16 -13.03 9.63 -3.16
C MET A 16 -12.70 10.79 -2.22
N SER A 17 -13.57 11.83 -2.18
CA SER A 17 -13.42 13.06 -1.40
C SER A 17 -12.07 13.71 -1.69
N GLY A 18 -12.03 14.68 -2.62
CA GLY A 18 -10.81 15.25 -3.21
C GLY A 18 -9.63 15.50 -2.26
N GLY A 19 -8.42 15.51 -2.82
CA GLY A 19 -7.17 15.60 -2.08
C GLY A 19 -5.94 15.36 -2.94
N TYR A 20 -4.87 14.85 -2.33
CA TYR A 20 -3.59 14.53 -2.95
C TYR A 20 -3.73 13.53 -4.12
N PRO A 21 -2.80 13.48 -5.11
CA PRO A 21 -2.88 12.59 -6.25
C PRO A 21 -3.12 11.12 -5.86
N PRO A 22 -4.05 10.42 -6.53
CA PRO A 22 -4.38 9.04 -6.20
C PRO A 22 -3.28 8.06 -6.65
N TYR A 23 -2.90 7.16 -5.75
CA TYR A 23 -2.04 6.00 -6.04
C TYR A 23 -2.84 4.72 -5.94
N ASN A 24 -2.74 3.85 -6.93
CA ASN A 24 -3.51 2.61 -6.99
C ASN A 24 -2.66 1.36 -6.69
N SER A 25 -1.35 1.50 -6.55
CA SER A 25 -0.42 0.38 -6.39
C SER A 25 0.85 0.80 -5.65
N LEU A 26 1.53 -0.18 -5.05
CA LEU A 26 2.90 -0.04 -4.54
C LEU A 26 3.86 -0.76 -5.50
N ALA A 27 5.09 -0.27 -5.60
CA ALA A 27 6.13 -0.88 -6.41
C ALA A 27 7.33 -1.24 -5.52
N TYR A 28 7.82 -2.46 -5.68
CA TYR A 28 9.11 -2.89 -5.13
C TYR A 28 10.09 -2.96 -6.29
N HIS A 29 11.19 -2.21 -6.20
CA HIS A 29 12.16 -2.10 -7.29
C HIS A 29 13.55 -2.46 -6.77
N ASP A 30 14.13 -3.50 -7.34
CA ASP A 30 15.52 -3.87 -7.09
C ASP A 30 16.41 -3.13 -8.09
N LYS A 31 17.30 -2.29 -7.57
CA LYS A 31 18.21 -1.48 -8.39
C LYS A 31 19.35 -2.29 -9.00
N CYS A 32 19.75 -3.39 -8.37
CA CYS A 32 20.84 -4.24 -8.83
C CYS A 32 20.40 -5.08 -10.03
N THR A 33 19.19 -5.65 -9.96
CA THR A 33 18.63 -6.49 -11.03
C THR A 33 17.80 -5.71 -12.04
N GLY A 34 17.28 -4.54 -11.66
CA GLY A 34 16.33 -3.75 -12.45
C GLY A 34 14.89 -4.29 -12.38
N GLU A 35 14.65 -5.38 -11.65
CA GLU A 35 13.33 -5.99 -11.54
C GLU A 35 12.37 -5.10 -10.73
N THR A 36 11.09 -5.13 -11.13
CA THR A 36 10.04 -4.38 -10.44
C THR A 36 8.82 -5.26 -10.24
N GLU A 37 8.44 -5.47 -8.99
CA GLU A 37 7.20 -6.11 -8.61
C GLU A 37 6.16 -5.05 -8.24
N ILE A 38 4.89 -5.34 -8.55
CA ILE A 38 3.79 -4.41 -8.33
C ILE A 38 2.73 -5.06 -7.45
N TYR A 39 2.41 -4.40 -6.34
CA TYR A 39 1.25 -4.72 -5.52
C TYR A 39 0.04 -3.91 -5.94
N PHE A 40 -1.06 -4.59 -6.27
CA PHE A 40 -2.34 -3.97 -6.62
C PHE A 40 -3.46 -4.49 -5.71
N PRO A 41 -3.94 -3.71 -4.72
CA PRO A 41 -5.00 -4.14 -3.80
C PRO A 41 -6.38 -4.23 -4.47
N GLY A 42 -6.55 -3.70 -5.69
CA GLY A 42 -7.73 -3.88 -6.50
C GLY A 42 -8.33 -2.58 -7.04
N ARG A 43 -9.34 -2.72 -7.89
CA ARG A 43 -9.87 -1.64 -8.74
C ARG A 43 -10.56 -0.51 -7.98
N THR A 44 -11.03 -0.77 -6.76
CA THR A 44 -11.70 0.21 -5.90
C THR A 44 -10.83 0.67 -4.73
N HIS A 45 -9.54 0.35 -4.76
CA HIS A 45 -8.59 0.65 -3.70
C HIS A 45 -7.60 1.72 -4.14
N LEU A 46 -7.23 2.60 -3.22
CA LEU A 46 -6.05 3.46 -3.36
C LEU A 46 -5.11 3.27 -2.18
N VAL A 47 -3.81 3.29 -2.44
CA VAL A 47 -2.75 3.12 -1.44
C VAL A 47 -2.23 4.50 -0.99
N GLN A 48 -1.80 4.59 0.26
CA GLN A 48 -1.10 5.76 0.80
C GLN A 48 0.41 5.48 0.94
N GLY A 49 1.16 6.45 1.48
CA GLY A 49 2.60 6.32 1.71
C GLY A 49 2.92 5.09 2.58
N PRO A 50 3.74 4.14 2.10
CA PRO A 50 4.11 2.97 2.86
C PRO A 50 5.24 3.27 3.86
N VAL A 51 5.40 2.38 4.83
CA VAL A 51 6.58 2.32 5.73
C VAL A 51 7.24 0.95 5.63
N PHE A 52 8.57 0.93 5.65
CA PHE A 52 9.36 -0.31 5.72
C PHE A 52 9.59 -0.71 7.17
N ILE A 53 9.50 -2.01 7.44
CA ILE A 53 9.72 -2.63 8.75
C ILE A 53 10.77 -3.72 8.54
N PRO A 54 12.00 -3.58 9.08
CA PRO A 54 13.03 -4.61 8.94
C PRO A 54 12.57 -5.90 9.60
N ARG A 55 12.91 -7.04 8.99
CA ARG A 55 12.69 -8.33 9.64
C ARG A 55 13.63 -8.46 10.84
N GLU A 56 13.12 -9.00 11.93
CA GLU A 56 13.90 -9.24 13.14
C GLU A 56 15.16 -10.08 12.80
N GLY A 57 16.32 -9.57 13.24
CA GLY A 57 17.62 -10.20 13.01
C GLY A 57 18.14 -10.14 11.56
N SER A 58 17.44 -9.46 10.64
CA SER A 58 17.93 -9.31 9.27
C SER A 58 19.15 -8.41 9.19
N THR A 59 20.12 -8.84 8.39
CA THR A 59 21.30 -8.04 7.98
C THR A 59 21.22 -7.57 6.54
N GLU A 60 20.21 -8.01 5.79
CA GLU A 60 20.05 -7.76 4.36
C GLU A 60 19.16 -6.54 4.10
N GLU A 61 19.59 -5.64 3.21
CA GLU A 61 18.76 -4.51 2.77
C GLU A 61 17.47 -5.02 2.12
N GLY A 62 16.34 -4.46 2.53
CA GLY A 62 15.03 -4.80 1.96
C GLY A 62 14.42 -6.11 2.48
N ASP A 63 15.11 -6.91 3.31
CA ASP A 63 14.48 -8.07 3.94
C ASP A 63 13.63 -7.64 5.13
N GLY A 64 12.32 -7.61 4.90
CA GLY A 64 11.36 -7.08 5.85
C GLY A 64 9.95 -7.09 5.31
N TYR A 65 9.19 -6.14 5.80
CA TYR A 65 7.79 -5.95 5.45
C TYR A 65 7.56 -4.52 5.01
N LEU A 66 6.59 -4.36 4.12
CA LEU A 66 6.03 -3.07 3.76
C LEU A 66 4.62 -2.97 4.33
N MET A 67 4.34 -1.91 5.07
CA MET A 67 3.01 -1.65 5.60
C MET A 67 2.45 -0.38 4.97
N ALA A 68 1.21 -0.45 4.48
CA ALA A 68 0.55 0.70 3.86
C ALA A 68 -0.92 0.79 4.27
N LEU A 69 -1.38 2.01 4.51
CA LEU A 69 -2.80 2.30 4.61
C LEU A 69 -3.42 2.30 3.22
N VAL A 70 -4.52 1.58 3.07
CA VAL A 70 -5.28 1.42 1.84
C VAL A 70 -6.71 1.88 2.07
N ASN A 71 -7.23 2.72 1.18
CA ASN A 71 -8.62 3.16 1.21
C ASN A 71 -9.45 2.26 0.30
N ASN A 72 -10.45 1.59 0.85
CA ASN A 72 -11.45 0.85 0.11
C ASN A 72 -12.68 1.73 -0.12
N TYR A 73 -12.83 2.23 -1.34
CA TYR A 73 -13.93 3.14 -1.68
C TYR A 73 -15.25 2.42 -1.95
N ARG A 74 -15.25 1.09 -2.07
CA ARG A 74 -16.48 0.30 -2.17
C ARG A 74 -17.20 0.22 -0.83
N THR A 75 -16.45 0.04 0.25
CA THR A 75 -16.96 -0.08 1.62
C THR A 75 -16.87 1.22 2.41
N LEU A 76 -16.21 2.24 1.85
CA LEU A 76 -15.89 3.49 2.54
C LEU A 76 -15.18 3.24 3.87
N SER A 77 -14.18 2.35 3.84
CA SER A 77 -13.34 2.00 4.99
C SER A 77 -11.86 2.15 4.65
N SER A 78 -11.01 2.04 5.66
CA SER A 78 -9.57 1.92 5.52
C SER A 78 -9.11 0.54 5.95
N GLU A 79 -7.99 0.11 5.38
CA GLU A 79 -7.39 -1.19 5.55
C GLU A 79 -5.88 -0.99 5.74
N LEU A 80 -5.26 -1.70 6.67
CA LEU A 80 -3.80 -1.69 6.85
C LEU A 80 -3.23 -2.98 6.28
N HIS A 81 -2.53 -2.85 5.15
CA HIS A 81 -1.99 -3.97 4.40
C HIS A 81 -0.54 -4.19 4.79
N LEU A 82 -0.19 -5.43 5.12
CA LEU A 82 1.18 -5.87 5.37
C LEU A 82 1.64 -6.78 4.23
N LEU A 83 2.73 -6.42 3.58
CA LEU A 83 3.35 -7.15 2.49
C LEU A 83 4.69 -7.69 2.97
N ASP A 84 5.06 -8.91 2.57
CA ASP A 84 6.42 -9.42 2.80
C ASP A 84 7.27 -9.03 1.59
N CYS A 85 8.44 -8.42 1.81
CA CYS A 85 9.31 -8.00 0.71
C CYS A 85 9.87 -9.17 -0.11
N ARG A 86 9.79 -10.41 0.39
CA ARG A 86 10.14 -11.64 -0.35
C ARG A 86 9.05 -12.09 -1.34
N ASP A 87 7.84 -11.54 -1.22
CA ASP A 87 6.72 -11.74 -2.15
C ASP A 87 5.82 -10.50 -2.07
N SER A 88 6.24 -9.45 -2.77
CA SER A 88 5.60 -8.13 -2.66
C SER A 88 4.33 -8.02 -3.49
N THR A 89 3.98 -9.04 -4.26
CA THR A 89 2.82 -9.03 -5.16
C THR A 89 1.48 -9.26 -4.44
N LYS A 90 1.51 -9.67 -3.16
CA LYS A 90 0.31 -9.92 -2.37
C LYS A 90 0.45 -9.51 -0.90
N ALA A 91 -0.68 -9.17 -0.27
CA ALA A 91 -0.72 -8.91 1.15
C ALA A 91 -0.61 -10.24 1.93
N ARG A 92 0.23 -10.24 2.98
CA ARG A 92 0.29 -11.31 3.98
C ARG A 92 -0.80 -11.19 5.03
N ALA A 93 -1.19 -9.96 5.35
CA ALA A 93 -2.26 -9.65 6.27
C ALA A 93 -2.95 -8.34 5.86
N ILE A 94 -4.23 -8.24 6.16
CA ILE A 94 -5.04 -7.03 5.98
C ILE A 94 -5.81 -6.79 7.28
N THR A 95 -5.53 -5.69 7.96
CA THR A 95 -6.28 -5.27 9.16
C THR A 95 -7.37 -4.29 8.75
N MET A 96 -8.63 -4.66 8.97
CA MET A 96 -9.79 -3.85 8.60
C MET A 96 -10.05 -2.77 9.66
N LEU A 97 -10.18 -1.51 9.24
CA LEU A 97 -10.61 -0.41 10.12
C LEU A 97 -12.11 -0.13 9.93
N PRO A 98 -12.89 0.08 11.00
CA PRO A 98 -14.33 0.32 10.91
C PRO A 98 -14.70 1.74 10.45
N LEU A 99 -13.72 2.47 9.90
CA LEU A 99 -13.85 3.86 9.47
C LEU A 99 -12.90 4.12 8.31
N ARG A 100 -13.16 5.19 7.56
CA ARG A 100 -12.26 5.69 6.52
C ARG A 100 -11.38 6.80 7.06
N LEU A 101 -10.09 6.54 7.13
CA LEU A 101 -9.08 7.56 7.31
C LEU A 101 -8.90 8.31 5.99
N ARG A 102 -8.90 9.65 6.05
CA ARG A 102 -8.64 10.48 4.87
C ARG A 102 -7.21 10.22 4.36
N ALA A 103 -6.98 10.47 3.06
CA ALA A 103 -5.64 10.51 2.49
C ALA A 103 -4.73 11.43 3.32
N GLY A 104 -3.72 10.83 3.96
CA GLY A 104 -2.75 11.51 4.79
C GLY A 104 -1.54 11.99 4.01
N LEU A 105 -0.48 12.34 4.73
CA LEU A 105 0.82 12.70 4.19
C LEU A 105 1.82 11.57 4.49
N HIS A 106 2.73 11.80 5.42
CA HIS A 106 3.81 10.89 5.77
C HIS A 106 3.50 10.09 7.04
N GLY A 107 4.19 8.97 7.20
CA GLY A 107 4.19 8.13 8.39
C GLY A 107 5.58 7.56 8.62
N ASN A 108 5.83 7.09 9.84
CA ASN A 108 7.06 6.40 10.22
C ASN A 108 6.70 5.16 11.03
N TRP A 109 7.56 4.14 10.95
CA TRP A 109 7.56 3.01 11.86
C TRP A 109 8.56 3.28 12.98
N PHE A 110 8.18 2.96 14.22
CA PHE A 110 9.08 2.96 15.37
C PHE A 110 9.10 1.53 15.91
N ASP A 111 10.30 0.97 15.96
CA ASP A 111 10.51 -0.33 16.57
C ASP A 111 10.49 -0.23 18.10
N ASN A 112 10.24 -1.34 18.78
CA ASN A 112 10.17 -1.41 20.25
C ASN A 112 11.53 -1.69 20.91
N ASN A 113 12.64 -1.63 20.16
CA ASN A 113 14.00 -1.84 20.66
C ASN A 113 14.59 -0.61 21.35
#